data_AF-A0A7C2TYN7-F1
#
_entry.id   AF-A0A7C2TYN7-F1
#
_cell.length_a   1.000
_cell.length_b   1.000
_cell.length_c   1.000
_cell.angle_alpha   90.00
_cell.angle_beta   90.00
_cell.angle_gamma   90.00
#
_symmetry.space_group_name_H-M   'P 1'
#
loop_
_entity.id
_entity.type
_entity.pdbx_description
1 polymer ?
#
loop_
_entity_poly.entity_id
_entity_poly.type
_entity_poly.pdbx_seq_one_letter_code
_entity_poly.pdbx_strand_id
1 'polypeptide(L)'
;MKFIKSFFLFFFFICVSSASAQGGYAGAFLRMGIAARSEAMGRAYVAMIEGNESAFFNPASVAMLQRRELNTSFRPLTLDRSFAYIGLGLPIHPKADSAGRALNGGLSLSWIHAGVDNIDARDTDGEKYASLSSAENAFNLSFALQPHRRAAIGIGLRVIMNRFAGVTQKSGDLSTSSFGFDLGALLEPIEGVRLGLAARHLNLKYSWKTQDVYERGTTNFDKFPKAVSAGIAVSRIAPWLTLAAEYEKREFRDGALHVGALASFRQLVQIRLGLNDSQPTFGAGYAFGLFGKKSELHYAFVTHPESVDSDHVFGWAFVF
;
A
#
# COMPACT_ATOMS: atom_id res chain seq x y z
N MET A 1 21.04 18.23 -31.37
CA MET A 1 21.67 17.82 -30.09
C MET A 1 21.80 18.92 -29.02
N LYS A 2 21.34 20.17 -29.23
CA LYS A 2 21.36 21.23 -28.19
C LYS A 2 20.05 21.39 -27.39
N PHE A 3 18.92 20.88 -27.90
CA PHE A 3 17.61 20.98 -27.22
C PHE A 3 17.36 19.93 -26.12
N ILE A 4 18.15 18.84 -26.06
CA ILE A 4 17.96 17.76 -25.07
C ILE A 4 18.64 18.07 -23.73
N LYS A 5 19.64 18.96 -23.72
CA LYS A 5 20.35 19.34 -22.48
C LYS A 5 19.57 20.33 -21.61
N SER A 6 18.59 21.06 -22.17
CA SER A 6 17.85 22.09 -21.44
C SER A 6 16.63 21.56 -20.67
N PHE A 7 16.21 20.32 -20.90
CA PHE A 7 15.11 19.68 -20.16
C PHE A 7 15.60 18.92 -18.91
N PHE A 8 16.91 18.75 -18.76
CA PHE A 8 17.51 17.99 -17.65
C PHE A 8 17.73 18.83 -16.39
N LEU A 9 17.38 20.12 -16.42
CA LEU A 9 17.69 21.09 -15.36
C LEU A 9 16.43 21.82 -14.85
N PHE A 10 15.33 21.10 -14.63
CA PHE A 10 14.14 21.68 -13.98
C PHE A 10 13.30 20.65 -13.22
N PHE A 11 13.91 19.86 -12.33
CA PHE A 11 13.15 19.19 -11.26
C PHE A 11 14.06 18.76 -10.10
N PHE A 12 14.60 19.75 -9.38
CA PHE A 12 15.16 19.51 -8.05
C PHE A 12 14.70 20.63 -7.11
N PHE A 13 13.38 20.74 -6.96
CA PHE A 13 12.80 21.46 -5.85
C PHE A 13 12.52 20.42 -4.77
N ILE A 14 13.50 20.14 -3.91
CA ILE A 14 13.25 19.41 -2.67
C ILE A 14 12.44 20.38 -1.81
N CYS A 15 11.12 20.18 -1.80
CA CYS A 15 10.28 20.77 -0.78
C CYS A 15 10.58 20.00 0.51
N VAL A 16 11.40 20.58 1.38
CA VAL A 16 11.56 20.08 2.76
C VAL A 16 10.27 20.41 3.48
N SER A 17 9.29 19.51 3.45
CA SER A 17 8.10 19.63 4.29
C SER A 17 8.51 19.41 5.74
N SER A 18 8.16 20.36 6.60
CA SER A 18 8.29 20.21 8.05
C SER A 18 7.37 19.08 8.50
N ALA A 19 7.93 17.97 8.96
CA ALA A 19 7.17 16.86 9.52
C ALA A 19 6.52 17.30 10.84
N SER A 20 5.23 17.62 10.83
CA SER A 20 4.47 17.74 12.08
C SER A 20 4.19 16.34 12.64
N ALA A 21 4.50 16.10 13.91
CA ALA A 21 4.14 14.88 14.62
C ALA A 21 2.60 14.72 14.64
N GLN A 22 2.10 13.59 14.13
CA GLN A 22 0.66 13.34 14.01
C GLN A 22 0.35 11.86 14.26
N GLY A 23 0.29 11.50 15.54
CA GLY A 23 -0.30 10.26 16.03
C GLY A 23 -1.79 10.43 16.36
N GLY A 24 -2.50 9.31 16.56
CA GLY A 24 -3.83 9.31 17.17
C GLY A 24 -5.02 9.06 16.26
N TYR A 25 -4.86 9.06 14.93
CA TYR A 25 -5.94 8.70 14.01
C TYR A 25 -5.99 7.20 13.71
N ALA A 26 -7.20 6.66 13.59
CA ALA A 26 -7.47 5.27 13.24
C ALA A 26 -6.75 4.82 11.95
N GLY A 27 -6.48 3.52 11.83
CA GLY A 27 -5.87 2.94 10.64
C GLY A 27 -4.37 3.17 10.50
N ALA A 28 -3.64 3.30 11.61
CA ALA A 28 -2.19 3.46 11.60
C ALA A 28 -1.49 2.35 10.80
N PHE A 29 -1.96 1.10 10.91
CA PHE A 29 -1.40 -0.02 10.17
C PHE A 29 -1.49 0.14 8.64
N LEU A 30 -2.56 0.74 8.10
CA LEU A 30 -2.66 1.01 6.66
C LEU A 30 -1.64 2.06 6.18
N ARG A 31 -1.12 2.88 7.10
CA ARG A 31 -0.09 3.89 6.81
C ARG A 31 1.33 3.34 6.97
N MET A 32 1.50 2.11 7.46
CA MET A 32 2.81 1.45 7.54
C MET A 32 3.30 0.94 6.19
N GLY A 33 2.40 0.93 5.19
CA GLY A 33 2.60 0.44 3.83
C GLY A 33 2.82 -1.09 3.76
N ILE A 34 2.65 -1.65 2.57
CA ILE A 34 2.15 -3.03 2.47
C ILE A 34 3.13 -4.04 1.88
N ALA A 35 4.05 -3.64 1.01
CA ALA A 35 4.86 -4.58 0.24
C ALA A 35 6.26 -4.03 -0.05
N ALA A 36 7.27 -4.90 0.03
CA ALA A 36 8.69 -4.56 -0.16
C ALA A 36 8.95 -3.70 -1.41
N ARG A 37 8.40 -4.05 -2.59
CA ARG A 37 8.59 -3.24 -3.81
C ARG A 37 8.08 -1.80 -3.65
N SER A 38 6.89 -1.63 -3.07
CA SER A 38 6.28 -0.31 -2.86
C SER A 38 6.99 0.51 -1.79
N GLU A 39 7.44 -0.13 -0.71
CA GLU A 39 8.24 0.50 0.33
C GLU A 39 9.56 1.03 -0.22
N ALA A 40 10.29 0.21 -0.98
CA ALA A 40 11.58 0.58 -1.54
C ALA A 40 11.55 1.72 -2.57
N MET A 41 10.36 2.09 -3.04
CA MET A 41 10.10 3.17 -4.00
C MET A 41 9.53 4.41 -3.31
N GLY A 42 9.72 4.53 -1.99
CA GLY A 42 9.19 5.64 -1.20
C GLY A 42 7.65 5.70 -1.17
N ARG A 43 6.97 4.61 -1.59
CA ARG A 43 5.52 4.50 -1.80
C ARG A 43 4.95 5.41 -2.90
N ALA A 44 5.77 5.86 -3.84
CA ALA A 44 5.33 6.60 -5.03
C ALA A 44 4.64 5.66 -6.04
N TYR A 45 3.41 5.22 -5.73
CA TYR A 45 2.75 4.08 -6.39
C TYR A 45 1.42 4.42 -7.06
N VAL A 46 0.85 5.61 -6.89
CA VAL A 46 -0.45 5.98 -7.48
C VAL A 46 -0.48 5.91 -9.01
N ALA A 47 0.65 6.13 -9.67
CA ALA A 47 0.80 6.02 -11.14
C ALA A 47 1.57 4.76 -11.59
N MET A 48 1.99 3.92 -10.64
CA MET A 48 2.71 2.68 -10.90
C MET A 48 1.73 1.55 -11.23
N ILE A 49 2.20 0.61 -12.05
CA ILE A 49 1.49 -0.62 -12.43
C ILE A 49 2.37 -1.85 -12.20
N GLU A 50 3.44 -1.70 -11.42
CA GLU A 50 4.37 -2.77 -11.06
C GLU A 50 3.80 -3.51 -9.85
N GLY A 51 3.44 -4.77 -10.06
CA GLY A 51 2.93 -5.63 -9.00
C GLY A 51 1.46 -5.42 -8.65
N ASN A 52 0.81 -6.44 -8.10
CA ASN A 52 -0.59 -6.35 -7.70
C ASN A 52 -0.83 -5.39 -6.51
N GLU A 53 0.20 -5.05 -5.74
CA GLU A 53 0.14 -4.13 -4.61
C GLU A 53 -0.16 -2.70 -5.05
N SER A 54 0.04 -2.36 -6.32
CA SER A 54 -0.37 -1.06 -6.88
C SER A 54 -1.86 -0.80 -6.67
N ALA A 55 -2.67 -1.87 -6.60
CA ALA A 55 -4.11 -1.81 -6.35
C ALA A 55 -4.47 -1.16 -5.01
N PHE A 56 -3.58 -1.23 -4.01
CA PHE A 56 -3.75 -0.61 -2.70
C PHE A 56 -3.63 0.92 -2.77
N PHE A 57 -2.75 1.43 -3.64
CA PHE A 57 -2.51 2.86 -3.83
C PHE A 57 -3.48 3.47 -4.83
N ASN A 58 -3.76 2.75 -5.92
CA ASN A 58 -4.70 3.16 -6.95
C ASN A 58 -5.43 1.92 -7.52
N PRO A 59 -6.74 1.75 -7.25
CA PRO A 59 -7.47 0.59 -7.76
C PRO A 59 -7.53 0.55 -9.29
N ALA A 60 -7.39 1.67 -10.01
CA ALA A 60 -7.37 1.66 -11.48
C ALA A 60 -6.18 0.90 -12.07
N SER A 61 -5.10 0.72 -11.30
CA SER A 61 -3.90 -0.01 -11.74
C SER A 61 -4.17 -1.46 -12.10
N VAL A 62 -5.19 -2.10 -11.51
CA VAL A 62 -5.47 -3.52 -11.77
C VAL A 62 -5.90 -3.79 -13.20
N ALA A 63 -6.51 -2.80 -13.88
CA ALA A 63 -6.88 -2.92 -15.29
C ALA A 63 -5.67 -2.86 -16.25
N MET A 64 -4.49 -2.49 -15.74
CA MET A 64 -3.25 -2.40 -16.52
C MET A 64 -2.33 -3.61 -16.29
N LEU A 65 -2.68 -4.52 -15.39
CA LEU A 65 -1.92 -5.73 -15.13
C LEU A 65 -1.83 -6.59 -16.39
N GLN A 66 -0.65 -7.12 -16.67
CA GLN A 66 -0.41 -7.94 -17.85
C GLN A 66 -0.47 -9.45 -17.56
N ARG A 67 -0.22 -9.84 -16.30
CA ARG A 67 -0.12 -11.23 -15.86
C ARG A 67 -0.82 -11.39 -14.52
N ARG A 68 -1.18 -12.63 -14.20
CA ARG A 68 -1.66 -12.96 -12.86
C ARG A 68 -0.46 -12.94 -11.94
N GLU A 69 -0.64 -12.41 -10.75
CA GLU A 69 0.44 -12.31 -9.78
C GLU A 69 -0.11 -12.54 -8.38
N LEU A 70 0.48 -13.49 -7.65
CA LEU A 70 0.36 -13.61 -6.21
C LEU A 70 1.57 -12.92 -5.60
N ASN A 71 1.36 -11.98 -4.69
CA ASN A 71 2.42 -11.26 -3.99
C ASN A 71 2.22 -11.42 -2.49
N THR A 72 3.30 -11.66 -1.77
CA THR A 72 3.32 -11.77 -0.32
C THR A 72 4.38 -10.84 0.23
N SER A 73 4.13 -10.26 1.40
CA SER A 73 5.14 -9.49 2.11
C SER A 73 5.04 -9.73 3.61
N PHE A 74 6.19 -9.76 4.27
CA PHE A 74 6.29 -9.89 5.72
C PHE A 74 7.30 -8.90 6.27
N ARG A 75 6.94 -8.26 7.38
CA ARG A 75 7.77 -7.32 8.11
C ARG A 75 7.72 -7.68 9.60
N PRO A 76 8.78 -8.28 10.16
CA PRO A 76 8.91 -8.38 11.60
C PRO A 76 9.16 -6.98 12.18
N LEU A 77 8.57 -6.70 13.33
CA LEU A 77 8.69 -5.43 14.03
C LEU A 77 9.13 -5.69 15.47
N THR A 78 9.67 -4.66 16.12
CA THR A 78 10.00 -4.72 17.55
C THR A 78 8.75 -4.92 18.41
N LEU A 79 8.92 -5.48 19.62
CA LEU A 79 7.86 -5.74 20.60
C LEU A 79 6.84 -6.81 20.14
N ASP A 80 7.34 -7.93 19.59
CA ASP A 80 6.51 -9.07 19.14
C ASP A 80 5.40 -8.66 18.14
N ARG A 81 5.66 -7.57 17.41
CA ARG A 81 4.76 -7.08 16.38
C ARG A 81 5.11 -7.71 15.04
N SER A 82 4.08 -7.95 14.25
CA SER A 82 4.25 -8.43 12.89
C SER A 82 3.30 -7.71 11.94
N PHE A 83 3.75 -7.55 10.70
CA PHE A 83 2.93 -7.03 9.62
C PHE A 83 3.07 -7.93 8.39
N ALA A 84 1.93 -8.31 7.81
CA ALA A 84 1.89 -9.18 6.64
C ALA A 84 0.94 -8.67 5.58
N TYR A 85 1.25 -8.97 4.34
CA TYR A 85 0.44 -8.67 3.17
C TYR A 85 0.38 -9.90 2.25
N ILE A 86 -0.80 -10.19 1.72
CA ILE A 86 -1.01 -11.15 0.64
C ILE A 86 -1.92 -10.48 -0.38
N GLY A 87 -1.52 -10.45 -1.64
CA GLY A 87 -2.28 -9.89 -2.75
C GLY A 87 -2.35 -10.85 -3.92
N LEU A 88 -3.47 -10.88 -4.63
CA LEU A 88 -3.68 -11.61 -5.88
C LEU A 88 -4.25 -10.67 -6.93
N GLY A 89 -3.50 -10.44 -8.00
CA GLY A 89 -3.92 -9.67 -9.17
C GLY A 89 -4.35 -10.58 -10.32
N LEU A 90 -5.51 -10.30 -10.91
CA LEU A 90 -6.12 -11.07 -11.99
C LEU A 90 -6.50 -10.13 -13.15
N PRO A 91 -5.69 -10.06 -14.22
CA PRO A 91 -6.06 -9.30 -15.40
C PRO A 91 -7.21 -9.98 -16.17
N ILE A 92 -8.10 -9.17 -16.73
CA ILE A 92 -9.27 -9.59 -17.49
C ILE A 92 -9.17 -9.00 -18.89
N HIS A 93 -8.78 -9.83 -19.86
CA HIS A 93 -8.61 -9.45 -21.27
C HIS A 93 -9.57 -10.27 -22.15
N PRO A 94 -10.84 -9.84 -22.31
CA PRO A 94 -11.80 -10.55 -23.13
C PRO A 94 -11.40 -10.48 -24.62
N LYS A 95 -11.78 -11.51 -25.39
CA LYS A 95 -11.67 -11.44 -26.85
C LYS A 95 -12.63 -10.38 -27.38
N ALA A 96 -12.20 -9.62 -28.39
CA ALA A 96 -13.07 -8.66 -29.07
C ALA A 96 -14.30 -9.38 -29.62
N ASP A 97 -15.48 -8.79 -29.43
CA ASP A 97 -16.70 -9.25 -30.07
C ASP A 97 -16.65 -9.03 -31.60
N SER A 98 -17.70 -9.49 -32.30
CA SER A 98 -17.82 -9.33 -33.75
C SER A 98 -17.85 -7.86 -34.22
N ALA A 99 -18.08 -6.92 -33.31
CA ALA A 99 -18.03 -5.48 -33.55
C ALA A 99 -16.67 -4.85 -33.15
N GLY A 100 -15.68 -5.67 -32.79
CA GLY A 100 -14.34 -5.25 -32.41
C GLY A 100 -14.25 -4.66 -30.99
N ARG A 101 -15.28 -4.81 -30.16
CA ARG A 101 -15.35 -4.24 -28.81
C ARG A 101 -14.87 -5.28 -27.80
N ALA A 102 -13.78 -4.97 -27.12
CA ALA A 102 -13.35 -5.65 -25.90
C ALA A 102 -13.00 -4.58 -24.87
N LEU A 103 -13.56 -4.72 -23.67
CA LEU A 103 -13.24 -3.85 -22.55
C LEU A 103 -12.31 -4.62 -21.61
N ASN A 104 -11.04 -4.22 -21.60
CA ASN A 104 -10.08 -4.77 -20.66
C ASN A 104 -10.44 -4.31 -19.24
N GLY A 105 -10.05 -5.12 -18.26
CA GLY A 105 -10.20 -4.79 -16.86
C GLY A 105 -9.30 -5.65 -15.99
N GLY A 106 -9.53 -5.60 -14.69
CA GLY A 106 -8.80 -6.41 -13.75
C GLY A 106 -9.47 -6.48 -12.40
N LEU A 107 -9.09 -7.49 -11.65
CA LEU A 107 -9.47 -7.70 -10.26
C LEU A 107 -8.20 -7.79 -9.40
N SER A 108 -8.23 -7.26 -8.19
CA SER A 108 -7.23 -7.56 -7.17
C SER A 108 -7.91 -7.88 -5.84
N LEU A 109 -7.46 -8.94 -5.18
CA LEU A 109 -7.85 -9.29 -3.82
C LEU A 109 -6.61 -9.16 -2.94
N SER A 110 -6.76 -8.58 -1.75
CA SER A 110 -5.66 -8.61 -0.79
C SER A 110 -6.09 -8.67 0.65
N TRP A 111 -5.20 -9.19 1.48
CA TRP A 111 -5.28 -9.23 2.92
C TRP A 111 -4.05 -8.54 3.51
N ILE A 112 -4.29 -7.66 4.47
CA ILE A 112 -3.28 -7.00 5.28
C ILE A 112 -3.52 -7.41 6.72
N HIS A 113 -2.47 -7.79 7.42
CA HIS A 113 -2.47 -8.13 8.83
C HIS A 113 -1.46 -7.26 9.57
N ALA A 114 -1.88 -6.69 10.69
CA ALA A 114 -0.98 -6.09 11.67
C ALA A 114 -1.34 -6.68 13.04
N GLY A 115 -0.37 -7.29 13.69
CA GLY A 115 -0.59 -8.03 14.93
C GLY A 115 0.49 -7.75 15.95
N VAL A 116 0.14 -8.01 17.21
CA VAL A 116 1.04 -8.07 18.34
C VAL A 116 0.65 -9.28 19.18
N ASP A 117 1.64 -10.09 19.50
CA ASP A 117 1.50 -11.25 20.37
C ASP A 117 2.25 -11.02 21.69
N ASN A 118 2.15 -11.98 22.61
CA ASN A 118 2.92 -12.01 23.85
C ASN A 118 2.78 -10.77 24.75
N ILE A 119 1.63 -10.09 24.73
CA ILE A 119 1.35 -8.98 25.65
C ILE A 119 1.15 -9.55 27.06
N ASP A 120 1.98 -9.14 28.01
CA ASP A 120 1.83 -9.50 29.42
C ASP A 120 0.55 -8.90 30.02
N ALA A 121 -0.41 -9.76 30.40
CA ALA A 121 -1.53 -9.34 31.23
C ALA A 121 -1.13 -9.44 32.70
N ARG A 122 -1.18 -8.30 33.40
CA ARG A 122 -0.83 -8.19 34.82
C ARG A 122 -2.01 -7.69 35.62
N ASP A 123 -2.15 -8.21 36.83
CA ASP A 123 -3.16 -7.75 37.78
C ASP A 123 -2.73 -6.44 38.46
N THR A 124 -3.50 -6.00 39.46
CA THR A 124 -3.21 -4.78 40.22
C THR A 124 -1.96 -4.88 41.09
N ASP A 125 -1.55 -6.11 41.45
CA ASP A 125 -0.33 -6.38 42.22
C ASP A 125 0.90 -6.51 41.30
N GLY A 126 0.69 -6.49 39.97
CA GLY A 126 1.73 -6.56 38.96
C GLY A 126 2.09 -8.00 38.56
N GLU A 127 1.39 -9.00 39.08
CA GLU A 127 1.64 -10.40 38.77
C GLU A 127 1.07 -10.77 37.41
N LYS A 128 1.88 -11.46 36.60
CA LYS A 128 1.46 -11.90 35.26
C LYS A 128 0.50 -13.09 35.41
N TYR A 129 -0.71 -12.95 34.88
CA TYR A 129 -1.72 -14.02 34.94
C TYR A 129 -2.09 -14.60 33.57
N ALA A 130 -1.80 -13.89 32.47
CA ALA A 130 -2.08 -14.37 31.12
C ALA A 130 -1.16 -13.72 30.07
N SER A 131 -1.28 -14.20 28.83
CA SER A 131 -0.70 -13.58 27.64
C SER A 131 -1.81 -13.18 26.69
N LEU A 132 -1.80 -11.93 26.23
CA LEU A 132 -2.80 -11.38 25.31
C LEU A 132 -2.18 -11.18 23.92
N SER A 133 -3.06 -11.07 22.92
CA SER A 133 -2.71 -10.67 21.57
C SER A 133 -3.76 -9.72 21.00
N SER A 134 -3.36 -8.86 20.08
CA SER A 134 -4.26 -7.94 19.38
C SER A 134 -3.91 -7.90 17.91
N ALA A 135 -4.92 -7.77 17.05
CA ALA A 135 -4.73 -7.77 15.61
C ALA A 135 -5.74 -6.89 14.88
N GLU A 136 -5.24 -6.24 13.83
CA GLU A 136 -6.00 -5.53 12.82
C GLU A 136 -5.84 -6.24 11.48
N ASN A 137 -6.95 -6.52 10.81
CA ASN A 137 -6.97 -7.15 9.49
C ASN A 137 -7.74 -6.27 8.52
N ALA A 138 -7.21 -6.07 7.31
CA ALA A 138 -7.94 -5.45 6.21
C ALA A 138 -8.02 -6.39 5.01
N PHE A 139 -9.23 -6.58 4.50
CA PHE A 139 -9.50 -7.29 3.26
C PHE A 139 -9.89 -6.26 2.20
N ASN A 140 -9.22 -6.30 1.05
CA ASN A 140 -9.46 -5.39 -0.06
C ASN A 140 -9.88 -6.15 -1.30
N LEU A 141 -10.84 -5.58 -2.04
CA LEU A 141 -11.27 -6.02 -3.35
C LEU A 141 -11.25 -4.82 -4.30
N SER A 142 -10.34 -4.83 -5.27
CA SER A 142 -10.25 -3.78 -6.30
C SER A 142 -10.73 -4.31 -7.64
N PHE A 143 -11.56 -3.53 -8.32
CA PHE A 143 -12.02 -3.79 -9.67
C PHE A 143 -11.77 -2.55 -10.53
N ALA A 144 -11.28 -2.74 -11.74
CA ALA A 144 -11.06 -1.66 -12.68
C ALA A 144 -11.37 -2.04 -14.12
N LEU A 145 -11.69 -1.01 -14.90
CA LEU A 145 -11.95 -1.09 -16.34
C LEU A 145 -10.99 -0.15 -17.08
N GLN A 146 -10.62 -0.55 -18.29
CA GLN A 146 -9.80 0.23 -19.22
C GLN A 146 -10.67 0.68 -20.41
N PRO A 147 -11.53 1.72 -20.25
CA PRO A 147 -12.44 2.20 -21.30
C PRO A 147 -11.72 2.71 -22.54
N HIS A 148 -10.44 3.08 -22.42
CA HIS A 148 -9.60 3.50 -23.52
C HIS A 148 -8.22 2.85 -23.40
N ARG A 149 -7.52 2.62 -24.51
CA ARG A 149 -6.17 1.99 -24.52
C ARG A 149 -5.16 2.68 -23.61
N ARG A 150 -5.40 3.95 -23.29
CA ARG A 150 -4.56 4.81 -22.45
C ARG A 150 -5.21 5.25 -21.15
N ALA A 151 -6.41 4.79 -20.80
CA ALA A 151 -7.10 5.24 -19.59
C ALA A 151 -7.76 4.08 -18.84
N ALA A 152 -7.65 4.09 -17.52
CA ALA A 152 -8.35 3.17 -16.63
C ALA A 152 -9.01 3.91 -15.48
N ILE A 153 -10.11 3.34 -14.99
CA ILE A 153 -10.83 3.77 -13.80
C ILE A 153 -11.09 2.55 -12.92
N GLY A 154 -11.04 2.72 -11.61
CA GLY A 154 -11.22 1.62 -10.67
C GLY A 154 -11.88 2.03 -9.36
N ILE A 155 -12.46 1.04 -8.71
CA ILE A 155 -13.03 1.11 -7.38
C ILE A 155 -12.40 0.02 -6.51
N GLY A 156 -12.02 0.39 -5.29
CA GLY A 156 -11.57 -0.53 -4.26
C GLY A 156 -12.62 -0.60 -3.15
N LEU A 157 -12.93 -1.78 -2.66
CA LEU A 157 -13.72 -2.00 -1.45
C LEU A 157 -12.79 -2.49 -0.36
N ARG A 158 -12.98 -2.01 0.86
CA ARG A 158 -12.16 -2.38 2.02
C ARG A 158 -13.04 -2.72 3.21
N VAL A 159 -12.80 -3.89 3.80
CA VAL A 159 -13.36 -4.29 5.09
C VAL A 159 -12.21 -4.40 6.08
N ILE A 160 -12.35 -3.77 7.24
CA ILE A 160 -11.36 -3.80 8.32
C ILE A 160 -11.98 -4.42 9.55
N MET A 161 -11.24 -5.31 10.19
CA MET A 161 -11.61 -5.90 11.47
C MET A 161 -10.51 -5.57 12.47
N ASN A 162 -10.90 -5.02 13.62
CA ASN A 162 -9.99 -4.72 14.72
C ASN A 162 -10.46 -5.41 15.99
N ARG A 163 -9.54 -6.00 16.74
CA ARG A 163 -9.78 -6.72 17.99
C ARG A 163 -8.79 -6.29 19.06
N PHE A 164 -9.31 -5.83 20.19
CA PHE A 164 -8.57 -5.64 21.43
C PHE A 164 -8.94 -6.74 22.42
N ALA A 165 -7.93 -7.49 22.89
CA ALA A 165 -8.15 -8.59 23.82
C ALA A 165 -8.19 -8.13 25.27
N GLY A 166 -9.07 -8.73 26.06
CA GLY A 166 -9.11 -8.55 27.52
C GLY A 166 -9.56 -7.17 28.02
N VAL A 167 -10.27 -6.39 27.20
CA VAL A 167 -10.66 -5.00 27.53
C VAL A 167 -12.08 -4.89 28.12
N THR A 168 -12.93 -5.90 27.97
CA THR A 168 -14.28 -5.86 28.53
C THR A 168 -14.29 -6.14 30.04
N GLN A 169 -15.36 -5.78 30.74
CA GLN A 169 -15.52 -6.01 32.18
C GLN A 169 -15.41 -7.49 32.58
N LYS A 170 -15.65 -8.40 31.63
CA LYS A 170 -15.51 -9.85 31.82
C LYS A 170 -14.17 -10.39 31.29
N SER A 171 -13.17 -9.53 31.12
CA SER A 171 -11.87 -9.86 30.51
C SER A 171 -11.99 -10.49 29.11
N GLY A 172 -13.05 -10.13 28.37
CA GLY A 172 -13.28 -10.57 27.00
C GLY A 172 -12.81 -9.54 25.97
N ASP A 173 -12.98 -9.88 24.70
CA ASP A 173 -12.48 -9.09 23.58
C ASP A 173 -13.47 -8.00 23.15
N LEU A 174 -12.94 -6.83 22.79
CA LEU A 174 -13.66 -5.77 22.11
C LEU A 174 -13.32 -5.81 20.61
N SER A 175 -14.31 -6.00 19.76
CA SER A 175 -14.12 -6.07 18.31
C SER A 175 -14.97 -5.04 17.56
N THR A 176 -14.48 -4.60 16.40
CA THR A 176 -15.23 -3.74 15.49
C THR A 176 -14.94 -4.12 14.04
N SER A 177 -15.90 -3.83 13.16
CA SER A 177 -15.76 -3.99 11.72
C SER A 177 -16.11 -2.69 11.01
N SER A 178 -15.34 -2.35 10.00
CA SER A 178 -15.47 -1.12 9.21
C SER A 178 -15.51 -1.45 7.74
N PHE A 179 -16.34 -0.72 7.01
CA PHE A 179 -16.39 -0.78 5.56
C PHE A 179 -16.00 0.58 4.98
N GLY A 180 -15.28 0.58 3.87
CA GLY A 180 -14.96 1.78 3.12
C GLY A 180 -14.64 1.45 1.68
N PHE A 181 -14.42 2.49 0.89
CA PHE A 181 -14.08 2.33 -0.51
C PHE A 181 -13.04 3.35 -0.96
N ASP A 182 -12.36 3.02 -2.06
CA ASP A 182 -11.34 3.82 -2.72
C ASP A 182 -11.75 4.01 -4.18
N LEU A 183 -11.37 5.13 -4.78
CA LEU A 183 -11.59 5.42 -6.20
C LEU A 183 -10.24 5.73 -6.85
N GLY A 184 -10.09 5.33 -8.10
CA GLY A 184 -8.82 5.45 -8.83
C GLY A 184 -9.02 5.78 -10.29
N ALA A 185 -8.07 6.52 -10.85
CA ALA A 185 -7.95 6.77 -12.27
C ALA A 185 -6.47 6.70 -12.69
N LEU A 186 -6.23 6.21 -13.90
CA LEU A 186 -4.94 6.21 -14.56
C LEU A 186 -5.10 6.71 -15.99
N LEU A 187 -4.14 7.50 -16.44
CA LEU A 187 -4.03 7.98 -17.81
C LEU A 187 -2.58 7.79 -18.29
N GLU A 188 -2.39 7.31 -19.50
CA GLU A 188 -1.09 7.20 -20.16
C GLU A 188 -1.09 8.09 -21.41
N PRO A 189 -0.90 9.43 -21.29
CA PRO A 189 -1.04 10.34 -22.43
C PRO A 189 -0.12 9.96 -23.60
N ILE A 190 1.10 9.54 -23.29
CA ILE A 190 2.10 9.01 -24.20
C ILE A 190 2.70 7.73 -23.61
N GLU A 191 3.11 6.81 -24.48
CA GLU A 191 3.64 5.52 -24.03
C GLU A 191 4.80 5.71 -23.05
N GLY A 192 4.68 5.08 -21.88
CA GLY A 192 5.69 5.14 -20.84
C GLY A 192 5.54 6.28 -19.84
N VAL A 193 4.62 7.24 -20.06
CA VAL A 193 4.28 8.31 -19.08
C VAL A 193 2.88 8.08 -18.57
N ARG A 194 2.75 7.72 -17.30
CA ARG A 194 1.48 7.49 -16.63
C ARG A 194 1.21 8.58 -15.60
N LEU A 195 -0.02 9.04 -15.55
CA LEU A 195 -0.57 9.93 -14.53
C LEU A 195 -1.58 9.13 -13.71
N GLY A 196 -1.52 9.26 -12.39
CA GLY A 196 -2.41 8.57 -11.47
C GLY A 196 -3.11 9.54 -10.53
N LEU A 197 -4.39 9.28 -10.29
CA LEU A 197 -5.20 9.96 -9.28
C LEU A 197 -5.92 8.90 -8.45
N ALA A 198 -5.94 9.07 -7.14
CA ALA A 198 -6.68 8.18 -6.25
C ALA A 198 -7.27 8.95 -5.06
N ALA A 199 -8.46 8.53 -4.63
CA ALA A 199 -9.09 8.94 -3.39
C ALA A 199 -9.30 7.70 -2.53
N ARG A 200 -8.69 7.66 -1.33
CA ARG A 200 -8.67 6.49 -0.44
C ARG A 200 -9.36 6.76 0.90
N HIS A 201 -9.80 5.69 1.54
CA HIS A 201 -10.44 5.64 2.86
C HIS A 201 -11.80 6.37 2.90
N LEU A 202 -12.55 6.35 1.80
CA LEU A 202 -13.88 6.96 1.77
C LEU A 202 -14.86 6.13 2.61
N ASN A 203 -15.62 6.83 3.46
CA ASN A 203 -16.62 6.27 4.37
C ASN A 203 -16.09 5.24 5.41
N LEU A 204 -14.79 5.25 5.70
CA LEU A 204 -14.17 4.29 6.61
C LEU A 204 -14.10 4.82 8.05
N LYS A 205 -14.71 4.10 9.00
CA LYS A 205 -14.73 4.45 10.43
C LYS A 205 -14.84 3.22 11.32
N TYR A 206 -14.13 3.18 12.44
CA TYR A 206 -14.41 2.22 13.52
C TYR A 206 -15.69 2.63 14.25
N SER A 207 -16.45 1.63 14.68
CA SER A 207 -17.66 1.80 15.48
C SER A 207 -17.51 0.97 16.75
N TRP A 208 -17.01 1.59 17.81
CA TRP A 208 -16.72 0.94 19.08
C TRP A 208 -17.96 0.93 19.96
N LYS A 209 -18.50 -0.25 20.24
CA LYS A 209 -19.57 -0.43 21.21
C LYS A 209 -18.96 -0.68 22.57
N THR A 210 -19.06 0.30 23.46
CA THR A 210 -18.34 0.27 24.76
C THR A 210 -19.23 -0.12 25.94
N GLN A 211 -20.44 -0.64 25.68
CA GLN A 211 -21.40 -1.04 26.74
C GLN A 211 -20.84 -2.13 27.66
N ASP A 212 -20.02 -3.03 27.13
CA ASP A 212 -19.39 -4.11 27.89
C ASP A 212 -18.02 -3.70 28.50
N VAL A 213 -17.59 -2.45 28.30
CA VAL A 213 -16.35 -1.89 28.83
C VAL A 213 -16.65 -0.94 29.99
N TYR A 214 -17.58 -0.01 29.79
CA TYR A 214 -17.95 1.01 30.79
C TYR A 214 -19.38 0.78 31.30
N GLU A 215 -19.61 1.06 32.59
CA GLU A 215 -20.95 1.01 33.21
C GLU A 215 -21.99 1.89 32.49
N ARG A 216 -21.54 2.97 31.82
CA ARG A 216 -22.36 3.82 30.94
C ARG A 216 -21.75 3.90 29.54
N GLY A 217 -21.51 2.76 28.91
CA GLY A 217 -20.93 2.70 27.58
C GLY A 217 -21.82 3.28 26.47
N THR A 218 -21.19 3.87 25.47
CA THR A 218 -21.82 4.43 24.27
C THR A 218 -21.22 3.82 23.00
N THR A 219 -21.72 4.24 21.84
CA THR A 219 -21.05 3.95 20.55
C THR A 219 -20.17 5.12 20.16
N ASN A 220 -18.86 4.89 20.09
CA ASN A 220 -17.89 5.88 19.65
C ASN A 220 -17.42 5.59 18.22
N PHE A 221 -17.12 6.65 17.47
CA PHE A 221 -16.69 6.54 16.08
C PHE A 221 -15.31 7.13 15.86
N ASP A 222 -14.37 6.32 15.40
CA ASP A 222 -13.04 6.80 14.98
C ASP A 222 -12.96 6.77 13.46
N LYS A 223 -12.89 7.96 12.85
CA LYS A 223 -12.81 8.10 11.40
C LYS A 223 -11.39 7.88 10.91
N PHE A 224 -11.26 7.19 9.78
CA PHE A 224 -9.99 7.09 9.09
C PHE A 224 -9.79 8.37 8.27
N PRO A 225 -8.59 8.99 8.31
CA PRO A 225 -8.30 10.14 7.48
C PRO A 225 -8.44 9.78 5.99
N LYS A 226 -9.26 10.54 5.27
CA LYS A 226 -9.36 10.42 3.81
C LYS A 226 -8.03 10.84 3.19
N ALA A 227 -7.64 10.22 2.10
CA ALA A 227 -6.43 10.56 1.37
C ALA A 227 -6.74 10.85 -0.10
N VAL A 228 -6.11 11.87 -0.67
CA VAL A 228 -6.10 12.13 -2.11
C VAL A 228 -4.66 12.13 -2.57
N SER A 229 -4.36 11.29 -3.57
CA SER A 229 -3.04 11.14 -4.16
C SER A 229 -3.08 11.55 -5.63
N ALA A 230 -2.06 12.27 -6.07
CA ALA A 230 -1.80 12.55 -7.48
C ALA A 230 -0.33 12.28 -7.79
N GLY A 231 -0.04 11.64 -8.93
CA GLY A 231 1.33 11.27 -9.24
C GLY A 231 1.58 10.97 -10.70
N ILE A 232 2.86 10.76 -11.00
CA ILE A 232 3.40 10.48 -12.33
C ILE A 232 4.39 9.33 -12.25
N ALA A 233 4.39 8.45 -13.25
CA ALA A 233 5.40 7.43 -13.43
C ALA A 233 5.92 7.46 -14.87
N VAL A 234 7.25 7.42 -15.04
CA VAL A 234 7.92 7.47 -16.33
C VAL A 234 8.84 6.26 -16.49
N SER A 235 8.52 5.34 -17.39
CA SER A 235 9.18 4.02 -17.56
C SER A 235 10.00 3.86 -18.83
N ARG A 236 9.98 4.86 -19.72
CA ARG A 236 10.61 4.82 -21.05
C ARG A 236 11.75 5.82 -21.26
N ILE A 237 12.20 6.50 -20.20
CA ILE A 237 13.41 7.36 -20.28
C ILE A 237 14.63 6.51 -20.68
N ALA A 238 14.74 5.32 -20.09
CA ALA A 238 15.64 4.27 -20.53
C ALA A 238 14.96 2.91 -20.31
N PRO A 239 15.24 1.86 -21.11
CA PRO A 239 14.59 0.56 -20.97
C PRO A 239 14.76 -0.11 -19.60
N TRP A 240 15.79 0.31 -18.86
CA TRP A 240 16.14 -0.22 -17.55
C TRP A 240 15.67 0.68 -16.40
N LEU A 241 15.09 1.87 -16.65
CA LEU A 241 14.79 2.84 -15.59
C LEU A 241 13.31 3.25 -15.60
N THR A 242 12.67 3.16 -14.44
CA THR A 242 11.37 3.77 -14.16
C THR A 242 11.50 4.76 -13.00
N LEU A 243 10.98 5.96 -13.17
CA LEU A 243 10.90 6.99 -12.14
C LEU A 243 9.44 7.22 -11.75
N ALA A 244 9.16 7.52 -10.50
CA ALA A 244 7.83 7.85 -10.01
C ALA A 244 7.89 9.00 -9.00
N ALA A 245 6.86 9.84 -9.02
CA ALA A 245 6.64 10.88 -8.02
C ALA A 245 5.15 10.97 -7.70
N GLU A 246 4.83 11.19 -6.43
CA GLU A 246 3.46 11.27 -5.93
C GLU A 246 3.39 12.35 -4.83
N TYR A 247 2.31 13.14 -4.89
CA TYR A 247 1.90 14.02 -3.82
C TYR A 247 0.63 13.46 -3.18
N GLU A 248 0.66 13.28 -1.87
CA GLU A 248 -0.45 12.76 -1.09
C GLU A 248 -0.91 13.82 -0.07
N LYS A 249 -2.19 14.17 -0.10
CA LYS A 249 -2.83 14.96 0.95
C LYS A 249 -3.77 14.06 1.75
N ARG A 250 -3.53 13.94 3.05
CA ARG A 250 -4.46 13.26 3.97
C ARG A 250 -5.24 14.29 4.79
N GLU A 251 -6.45 13.91 5.21
CA GLU A 251 -7.21 14.66 6.19
C GLU A 251 -6.36 14.83 7.46
N PHE A 252 -6.30 16.04 7.99
CA PHE A 252 -5.52 16.42 9.17
C PHE A 252 -3.98 16.31 9.06
N ARG A 253 -3.42 15.96 7.89
CA ARG A 253 -1.97 15.95 7.64
C ARG A 253 -1.57 16.95 6.58
N ASP A 254 -0.37 17.50 6.69
CA ASP A 254 0.25 18.22 5.58
C ASP A 254 0.52 17.32 4.37
N GLY A 255 0.78 17.95 3.24
CA GLY A 255 1.07 17.22 2.02
C GLY A 255 2.38 16.46 2.13
N ALA A 256 2.36 15.17 1.81
CA ALA A 256 3.54 14.32 1.76
C ALA A 256 3.99 14.14 0.31
N LEU A 257 5.30 14.17 0.10
CA LEU A 257 5.91 13.87 -1.19
C LEU A 257 6.57 12.50 -1.15
N HIS A 258 6.30 11.71 -2.18
CA HIS A 258 6.86 10.38 -2.39
C HIS A 258 7.59 10.37 -3.73
N VAL A 259 8.82 9.89 -3.76
CA VAL A 259 9.62 9.77 -4.98
C VAL A 259 10.25 8.39 -5.02
N GLY A 260 10.30 7.75 -6.19
CA GLY A 260 10.88 6.43 -6.37
C GLY A 260 11.59 6.26 -7.70
N ALA A 261 12.62 5.42 -7.72
CA ALA A 261 13.36 5.02 -8.90
C ALA A 261 13.60 3.50 -8.89
N LEU A 262 13.20 2.84 -9.97
CA LEU A 262 13.39 1.41 -10.22
C LEU A 262 14.37 1.23 -11.38
N ALA A 263 15.55 0.67 -11.09
CA ALA A 263 16.51 0.22 -12.07
C ALA A 263 16.41 -1.30 -12.26
N SER A 264 16.21 -1.77 -13.49
CA SER A 264 16.04 -3.18 -13.85
C SER A 264 17.14 -3.65 -14.81
N PHE A 265 17.98 -4.57 -14.35
CA PHE A 265 19.07 -5.15 -15.13
C PHE A 265 18.68 -6.53 -15.64
N ARG A 266 18.58 -6.66 -16.98
CA ARG A 266 18.19 -7.89 -17.69
C ARG A 266 16.88 -8.53 -17.19
N GLN A 267 16.01 -7.75 -16.54
CA GLN A 267 14.78 -8.22 -15.86
C GLN A 267 15.01 -9.29 -14.78
N LEU A 268 16.27 -9.50 -14.37
CA LEU A 268 16.68 -10.47 -13.35
C LEU A 268 16.95 -9.78 -12.02
N VAL A 269 17.70 -8.68 -12.05
CA VAL A 269 18.04 -7.90 -10.85
C VAL A 269 17.35 -6.56 -10.92
N GLN A 270 16.69 -6.19 -9.85
CA GLN A 270 16.01 -4.91 -9.69
C GLN A 270 16.58 -4.18 -8.49
N ILE A 271 16.89 -2.90 -8.64
CA ILE A 271 17.31 -2.02 -7.54
C ILE A 271 16.28 -0.90 -7.45
N ARG A 272 15.82 -0.60 -6.23
CA ARG A 272 14.83 0.41 -5.94
C ARG A 272 15.40 1.40 -4.93
N LEU A 273 15.18 2.67 -5.19
CA LEU A 273 15.51 3.78 -4.30
C LEU A 273 14.27 4.67 -4.18
N GLY A 274 14.04 5.26 -3.03
CA GLY A 274 12.95 6.20 -2.87
C GLY A 274 13.05 7.10 -1.66
N LEU A 275 12.20 8.11 -1.65
CA LEU A 275 11.95 9.02 -0.54
C LEU A 275 10.46 8.94 -0.19
N ASN A 276 10.16 8.59 1.05
CA ASN A 276 8.81 8.57 1.62
C ASN A 276 8.69 9.74 2.61
N ASP A 277 8.16 10.87 2.18
CA ASP A 277 8.08 12.09 3.01
C ASP A 277 9.43 12.48 3.61
N SER A 278 10.42 12.67 2.74
CA SER A 278 11.84 12.93 3.07
C SER A 278 12.61 11.76 3.70
N GLN A 279 11.96 10.64 4.04
CA GLN A 279 12.64 9.46 4.60
C GLN A 279 13.18 8.55 3.49
N PRO A 280 14.49 8.25 3.47
CA PRO A 280 15.06 7.38 2.46
C PRO A 280 14.60 5.93 2.61
N THR A 281 14.42 5.28 1.46
CA THR A 281 14.03 3.88 1.34
C THR A 281 14.88 3.22 0.25
N PHE A 282 15.25 1.97 0.49
CA PHE A 282 16.13 1.22 -0.39
C PHE A 282 15.55 -0.17 -0.58
N GLY A 283 15.77 -0.78 -1.74
CA GLY A 283 15.41 -2.17 -1.92
C GLY A 283 16.07 -2.82 -3.12
N ALA A 284 16.03 -4.14 -3.10
CA ALA A 284 16.54 -4.98 -4.16
C ALA A 284 15.55 -6.11 -4.45
N GLY A 285 15.53 -6.56 -5.70
CA GLY A 285 14.71 -7.66 -6.15
C GLY A 285 15.53 -8.60 -7.04
N TYR A 286 15.25 -9.90 -6.93
CA TYR A 286 15.85 -10.92 -7.76
C TYR A 286 14.76 -11.83 -8.34
N ALA A 287 14.74 -11.94 -9.66
CA ALA A 287 13.82 -12.77 -10.41
C ALA A 287 14.49 -14.06 -10.87
N PHE A 288 13.79 -15.17 -10.71
CA PHE A 288 14.23 -16.51 -11.10
C PHE A 288 13.05 -17.35 -11.59
N GLY A 289 13.35 -18.48 -12.24
CA GLY A 289 12.33 -19.45 -12.64
C GLY A 289 12.05 -20.45 -11.51
N LEU A 290 10.77 -20.67 -11.20
CA LEU A 290 10.33 -21.73 -10.28
C LEU A 290 9.08 -22.39 -10.86
N PHE A 291 9.08 -23.72 -11.00
CA PHE A 291 7.99 -24.50 -11.60
C PHE A 291 7.54 -24.00 -13.00
N GLY A 292 8.50 -23.55 -13.83
CA GLY A 292 8.20 -23.02 -15.17
C GLY A 292 7.51 -21.64 -15.17
N LYS A 293 7.40 -21.00 -14.00
CA LYS A 293 6.83 -19.66 -13.82
C LYS A 293 7.89 -18.70 -13.28
N LYS A 294 7.65 -17.40 -13.45
CA LYS A 294 8.55 -16.37 -12.93
C LYS A 294 8.26 -16.15 -11.45
N SER A 295 9.29 -16.22 -10.62
CA SER A 295 9.28 -15.86 -9.20
C SER A 295 10.19 -14.67 -8.97
N GLU A 296 9.85 -13.84 -7.99
CA GLU A 296 10.66 -12.69 -7.60
C GLU A 296 10.73 -12.58 -6.08
N LEU A 297 11.94 -12.55 -5.54
CA LEU A 297 12.17 -12.18 -4.14
C LEU A 297 12.49 -10.69 -4.09
N HIS A 298 11.93 -10.00 -3.12
CA HIS A 298 12.12 -8.56 -2.91
C HIS A 298 12.48 -8.30 -1.45
N TYR A 299 13.34 -7.31 -1.26
CA TYR A 299 13.73 -6.81 0.05
C TYR A 299 13.65 -5.28 0.02
N ALA A 300 13.16 -4.70 1.12
CA ALA A 300 13.23 -3.27 1.36
C ALA A 300 13.73 -2.96 2.76
N PHE A 301 14.52 -1.90 2.83
CA PHE A 301 14.98 -1.26 4.05
C PHE A 301 14.34 0.13 4.13
N VAL A 302 13.65 0.39 5.24
CA VAL A 302 12.92 1.63 5.48
C VAL A 302 13.38 2.23 6.80
N THR A 303 13.79 3.49 6.76
CA THR A 303 14.14 4.24 7.97
C THR A 303 12.94 5.02 8.48
N HIS A 304 12.69 5.01 9.79
CA HIS A 304 11.72 5.90 10.41
C HIS A 304 12.42 6.74 11.49
N PRO A 305 12.27 8.08 11.49
CA PRO A 305 12.90 8.95 12.49
C PRO A 305 12.43 8.68 13.92
N GLU A 306 11.18 8.21 14.05
CA GLU A 306 10.45 8.04 15.32
C GLU A 306 10.39 6.56 15.77
N SER A 307 10.96 5.62 15.00
CA SER A 307 10.95 4.20 15.38
C SER A 307 12.19 3.84 16.18
N VAL A 308 12.04 2.82 17.02
CA VAL A 308 13.15 2.26 17.82
C VAL A 308 14.20 1.56 16.94
N ASP A 309 13.78 1.05 15.77
CA ASP A 309 14.64 0.34 14.83
C ASP A 309 14.20 0.57 13.38
N SER A 310 15.07 0.27 12.43
CA SER A 310 14.74 0.29 11.00
C SER A 310 13.87 -0.89 10.60
N ASP A 311 12.99 -0.68 9.62
CA ASP A 311 12.08 -1.72 9.15
C ASP A 311 12.72 -2.53 8.01
N HIS A 312 12.67 -3.85 8.15
CA HIS A 312 13.09 -4.81 7.13
C HIS A 312 11.86 -5.50 6.54
N VAL A 313 11.62 -5.32 5.23
CA VAL A 313 10.43 -5.84 4.56
C VAL A 313 10.85 -6.87 3.53
N PHE A 314 10.38 -8.10 3.70
CA PHE A 314 10.61 -9.19 2.77
C PHE A 314 9.38 -9.38 1.90
N GLY A 315 9.58 -9.70 0.63
CA GLY A 315 8.49 -9.92 -0.30
C GLY A 315 8.79 -11.07 -1.25
N TRP A 316 7.74 -11.77 -1.66
CA TRP A 316 7.81 -12.81 -2.68
C TRP A 316 6.61 -12.73 -3.61
N ALA A 317 6.89 -12.50 -4.89
CA ALA A 317 5.90 -12.49 -5.95
C ALA A 317 6.04 -13.73 -6.85
N PHE A 318 4.90 -14.30 -7.24
CA PHE A 318 4.75 -15.42 -8.15
C PHE A 318 3.88 -14.99 -9.33
N VAL A 319 4.45 -14.99 -10.54
CA VAL A 319 3.80 -14.47 -11.75
C VAL A 319 3.43 -15.62 -12.68
N PHE A 320 2.15 -15.74 -13.06
CA PHE A 320 1.64 -16.89 -13.81
C PHE A 320 0.60 -16.63 -14.90
#